data_AF-A0A0D0DAK6-F1
#
_entry.id   AF-A0A0D0DAK6-F1
#
_cell.length_a   1.000
_cell.length_b   1.000
_cell.length_c   1.000
_cell.angle_alpha   90.00
_cell.angle_beta   90.00
_cell.angle_gamma   90.00
#
_symmetry.space_group_name_H-M   'P 1'
#
loop_
_entity.id
_entity.type
_entity.pdbx_description
1 polymer ?
#
loop_
_entity_poly.entity_id
_entity_poly.type
_entity_poly.pdbx_seq_one_letter_code
_entity_poly.pdbx_strand_id
1 'polypeptide(L)'
;MVEKGGQSTNQTAWSRKQHKKDSDVGINFIINAESHSGLMCQRKVFDVCFDNATADSDHCKCNSNNMQGCPQCHVMEPNICCDIHNHPAFLPYKSHISKPPRTAQRSHLPKYTKDKYDYKLEEALQDWQESKTTMVYGWASLNDYGPLLIMPNSTLDRIVDYAHHCKIQTPQDLKRETMWTDSNQFGNEVIVLIQRHGTPCPLLFASMPLRPSSVTMLMTKSIIGHATNVVTSPLLHLTSAPSTPSNNQLPPGPTKCCNKCGACGREGHNARDCVCPNHPSHGGIVDKENIGHLNMQNIYHNSELQ
;
A
#
# COMPACT_ATOMS: atom_id res chain seq x y z
N MET A 1 -0.79 -4.47 61.69
CA MET A 1 -0.96 -3.73 60.43
C MET A 1 -1.09 -4.74 59.32
N VAL A 2 -2.25 -4.77 58.68
CA VAL A 2 -2.70 -5.84 57.79
C VAL A 2 -2.28 -5.51 56.36
N GLU A 3 -1.41 -6.34 55.79
CA GLU A 3 -1.28 -6.49 54.34
C GLU A 3 -2.43 -7.39 53.83
N LYS A 4 -3.09 -6.98 52.74
CA LYS A 4 -3.52 -7.85 51.63
C LYS A 4 -4.31 -7.08 50.56
N GLY A 5 -3.94 -7.32 49.30
CA GLY A 5 -4.91 -7.57 48.23
C GLY A 5 -5.24 -6.42 47.29
N GLY A 6 -4.33 -6.08 46.36
CA GLY A 6 -4.68 -5.32 45.15
C GLY A 6 -5.12 -6.29 44.05
N GLN A 7 -6.42 -6.33 43.78
CA GLN A 7 -7.05 -7.19 42.77
C GLN A 7 -6.75 -6.75 41.33
N SER A 8 -6.55 -7.79 40.53
CA SER A 8 -6.39 -7.81 39.08
C SER A 8 -7.73 -7.69 38.35
N THR A 9 -7.61 -7.42 37.05
CA THR A 9 -8.57 -7.61 35.94
C THR A 9 -9.66 -6.55 35.75
N ASN A 10 -9.53 -5.81 34.63
CA ASN A 10 -10.54 -5.76 33.57
C ASN A 10 -9.96 -5.02 32.36
N GLN A 11 -9.16 -5.73 31.54
CA GLN A 11 -8.87 -5.27 30.19
C GLN A 11 -10.02 -5.71 29.29
N THR A 12 -10.82 -4.73 28.89
CA THR A 12 -11.85 -4.82 27.88
C THR A 12 -11.25 -5.30 26.55
N ALA A 13 -11.64 -6.50 26.14
CA ALA A 13 -11.34 -7.05 24.83
C ALA A 13 -11.99 -6.20 23.73
N TRP A 14 -11.25 -5.24 23.19
CA TRP A 14 -11.61 -4.55 21.96
C TRP A 14 -11.48 -5.52 20.77
N SER A 15 -12.54 -6.28 20.55
CA SER A 15 -12.84 -6.92 19.27
C SER A 15 -13.02 -5.82 18.23
N ARG A 16 -11.91 -5.40 17.62
CA ARG A 16 -11.90 -4.51 16.46
C ARG A 16 -12.46 -5.31 15.27
N LYS A 17 -13.79 -5.46 15.22
CA LYS A 17 -14.52 -5.84 14.00
C LYS A 17 -13.96 -4.93 12.92
N GLN A 18 -13.33 -5.52 11.91
CA GLN A 18 -13.06 -4.82 10.66
C GLN A 18 -14.43 -4.38 10.14
N HIS A 19 -14.86 -3.17 10.51
CA HIS A 19 -15.90 -2.47 9.79
C HIS A 19 -15.36 -2.39 8.37
N LYS A 20 -15.91 -3.26 7.52
CA LYS A 20 -15.79 -3.13 6.07
C LYS A 20 -16.34 -1.73 5.82
N LYS A 21 -15.46 -0.76 5.54
CA LYS A 21 -15.88 0.59 5.20
C LYS A 21 -16.83 0.43 4.04
N ASP A 22 -18.11 0.70 4.27
CA ASP A 22 -19.07 0.86 3.20
C ASP A 22 -18.43 1.86 2.26
N SER A 23 -18.27 1.45 0.99
CA SER A 23 -17.63 2.31 0.00
C SER A 23 -18.47 3.58 -0.07
N ASP A 24 -17.80 4.73 0.02
CA ASP A 24 -18.46 6.02 -0.04
C ASP A 24 -19.43 6.04 -1.23
N VAL A 25 -20.68 6.42 -0.97
CA VAL A 25 -21.77 6.32 -1.94
C VAL A 25 -21.44 7.13 -3.20
N GLY A 26 -20.79 8.29 -3.06
CA GLY A 26 -20.36 9.10 -4.19
C GLY A 26 -19.30 8.39 -5.03
N ILE A 27 -18.32 7.76 -4.39
CA ILE A 27 -17.30 6.96 -5.10
C ILE A 27 -17.94 5.79 -5.86
N ASN A 28 -18.93 5.13 -5.27
CA ASN A 28 -19.65 4.05 -5.93
C ASN A 28 -20.38 4.53 -7.18
N PHE A 29 -21.01 5.71 -7.14
CA PHE A 29 -21.65 6.30 -8.32
C PHE A 29 -20.66 6.66 -9.41
N ILE A 30 -19.47 7.17 -9.07
CA ILE A 30 -18.43 7.50 -10.06
C ILE A 30 -17.96 6.23 -10.78
N ILE A 31 -17.64 5.18 -10.03
CA ILE A 31 -17.12 3.91 -10.59
C ILE A 31 -18.17 3.24 -11.47
N ASN A 32 -19.44 3.27 -11.06
CA ASN A 32 -20.52 2.53 -11.68
C ASN A 32 -21.47 3.43 -12.50
N ALA A 33 -21.04 4.64 -12.87
CA ALA A 33 -21.88 5.62 -13.56
C ALA A 33 -22.53 5.05 -14.84
N GLU A 34 -21.83 4.18 -15.57
CA GLU A 34 -22.36 3.51 -16.76
C GLU A 34 -23.53 2.55 -16.49
N SER A 35 -23.65 2.05 -15.26
CA SER A 35 -24.65 1.05 -14.86
C SER A 35 -25.81 1.63 -14.05
N HIS A 36 -25.69 2.88 -13.58
CA HIS A 36 -26.73 3.54 -12.80
C HIS A 36 -27.73 4.24 -13.74
N SER A 37 -28.97 3.74 -13.76
CA SER A 37 -30.09 4.38 -14.47
C SER A 37 -30.26 5.84 -14.00
N GLY A 38 -30.15 6.78 -14.92
CA GLY A 38 -30.22 8.24 -14.64
C GLY A 38 -28.88 8.95 -14.52
N LEU A 39 -27.78 8.21 -14.31
CA LEU A 39 -26.41 8.76 -14.10
C LEU A 39 -25.42 8.27 -15.16
N MET A 40 -25.87 8.05 -16.40
CA MET A 40 -25.08 7.61 -17.57
C MET A 40 -23.93 8.56 -17.98
N CYS A 41 -23.54 9.47 -17.09
CA CYS A 41 -22.52 10.48 -17.24
C CYS A 41 -21.74 10.59 -15.93
N GLN A 42 -20.42 10.38 -15.97
CA GLN A 42 -19.58 10.57 -14.77
C GLN A 42 -19.64 12.01 -14.24
N ARG A 43 -19.88 13.01 -15.10
CA ARG A 43 -19.99 14.41 -14.64
C ARG A 43 -21.26 14.68 -13.83
N LYS A 44 -22.37 14.06 -14.23
CA LYS A 44 -23.65 14.19 -13.49
C LYS A 44 -23.55 13.65 -12.07
N VAL A 45 -22.64 12.70 -11.81
CA VAL A 45 -22.39 12.22 -10.45
C VAL A 45 -21.91 13.36 -9.56
N PHE A 46 -21.03 14.23 -10.03
CA PHE A 46 -20.58 15.39 -9.26
C PHE A 46 -21.73 16.39 -9.06
N ASP A 47 -22.53 16.64 -10.10
CA ASP A 47 -23.67 17.56 -9.99
C ASP A 47 -24.70 17.10 -8.96
N VAL A 48 -24.93 15.79 -8.85
CA VAL A 48 -25.83 15.21 -7.85
C VAL A 48 -25.18 15.15 -6.46
N CYS A 49 -23.91 14.75 -6.35
CA CYS A 49 -23.24 14.60 -5.05
C CYS A 49 -23.00 15.95 -4.35
N PHE A 50 -22.76 17.01 -5.12
CA PHE A 50 -22.49 18.36 -4.61
C PHE A 50 -23.67 19.33 -4.79
N ASP A 51 -24.79 18.84 -5.33
CA ASP A 51 -25.99 19.63 -5.65
C ASP A 51 -25.67 20.84 -6.54
N ASN A 52 -24.75 20.69 -7.50
CA ASN A 52 -24.34 21.78 -8.39
C ASN A 52 -25.50 22.28 -9.27
N ALA A 53 -26.53 21.45 -9.46
CA ALA A 53 -27.72 21.82 -10.23
C ALA A 53 -28.57 22.90 -9.54
N THR A 54 -28.50 23.00 -8.21
CA THR A 54 -29.20 24.05 -7.43
C THR A 54 -28.29 25.22 -7.08
N ALA A 55 -26.99 25.08 -7.31
CA ALA A 55 -26.02 26.14 -7.06
C ALA A 55 -26.19 27.27 -8.09
N ASP A 56 -26.76 28.39 -7.65
CA ASP A 56 -26.76 29.62 -8.43
C ASP A 56 -25.32 30.02 -8.76
N SER A 57 -25.03 30.18 -10.04
CA SER A 57 -23.69 30.54 -10.46
C SER A 57 -23.44 32.03 -10.17
N ASP A 58 -22.63 32.32 -9.16
CA ASP A 58 -22.31 33.69 -8.72
C ASP A 58 -21.35 34.46 -9.64
N HIS A 59 -21.00 33.90 -10.81
CA HIS A 59 -20.07 34.54 -11.73
C HIS A 59 -20.54 35.93 -12.21
N CYS A 60 -21.85 36.14 -12.37
CA CYS A 60 -22.43 37.45 -12.70
C CYS A 60 -22.37 38.46 -11.52
N LYS A 61 -22.35 37.98 -10.27
CA LYS A 61 -22.15 38.83 -9.08
C LYS A 61 -20.68 39.22 -8.92
N CYS A 62 -19.76 38.32 -9.28
CA CYS A 62 -18.32 38.56 -9.18
C CYS A 62 -17.82 39.63 -10.17
N ASN A 63 -18.36 39.66 -11.39
CA ASN A 63 -18.06 40.73 -12.35
C ASN A 63 -19.32 41.21 -13.07
N SER A 64 -19.98 42.21 -12.48
CA SER A 64 -21.21 42.79 -13.03
C SER A 64 -21.00 43.65 -14.28
N ASN A 65 -19.74 43.98 -14.63
CA ASN A 65 -19.43 44.73 -15.84
C ASN A 65 -19.36 43.85 -17.10
N ASN A 66 -19.28 42.52 -16.93
CA ASN A 66 -19.35 41.58 -18.02
C ASN A 66 -20.71 40.87 -18.00
N MET A 67 -21.44 40.91 -19.10
CA MET A 67 -22.71 40.19 -19.23
C MET A 67 -22.55 38.66 -19.12
N GLN A 68 -21.33 38.14 -19.37
CA GLN A 68 -20.97 36.74 -19.20
C GLN A 68 -20.35 36.45 -17.81
N GLY A 69 -20.36 37.43 -16.90
CA GLY A 69 -19.80 37.33 -15.56
C GLY A 69 -18.27 37.19 -15.51
N CYS A 70 -17.76 36.79 -14.35
CA CYS A 70 -16.34 36.58 -14.13
C CYS A 70 -15.89 35.27 -14.80
N PRO A 71 -14.95 35.30 -15.77
CA PRO A 71 -14.50 34.09 -16.47
C PRO A 71 -13.77 33.10 -15.57
N GLN A 72 -13.30 33.52 -14.39
CA GLN A 72 -12.71 32.61 -13.39
C GLN A 72 -13.77 31.89 -12.56
N CYS A 73 -14.92 32.53 -12.33
CA CYS A 73 -16.03 31.95 -11.56
C CYS A 73 -17.02 31.19 -12.45
N HIS A 74 -17.04 31.49 -13.75
CA HIS A 74 -17.88 30.80 -14.73
C HIS A 74 -17.26 29.44 -15.08
N VAL A 75 -17.89 28.37 -14.59
CA VAL A 75 -17.50 27.00 -14.95
C VAL A 75 -17.93 26.75 -16.39
N MET A 76 -16.97 26.79 -17.32
CA MET A 76 -17.24 26.49 -18.72
C MET A 76 -17.60 25.02 -18.90
N GLU A 77 -18.61 24.76 -19.73
CA GLU A 77 -18.89 23.41 -20.17
C GLU A 77 -17.67 22.85 -20.94
N PRO A 78 -17.29 21.60 -20.64
CA PRO A 78 -16.18 20.95 -21.32
C PRO A 78 -16.50 20.64 -22.78
N ASN A 79 -15.51 20.77 -23.67
CA ASN A 79 -15.65 20.32 -25.06
C ASN A 79 -15.84 18.79 -25.17
N ILE A 80 -15.42 18.03 -24.16
CA ILE A 80 -15.53 16.58 -24.08
C ILE A 80 -16.14 16.21 -22.73
N CYS A 81 -17.27 15.52 -22.74
CA CYS A 81 -18.01 15.17 -21.53
C CYS A 81 -17.24 14.15 -20.66
N CYS A 82 -17.40 12.85 -20.86
CA CYS A 82 -16.69 11.80 -20.11
C CYS A 82 -16.38 10.61 -21.02
N ASP A 83 -15.64 9.64 -20.50
CA ASP A 83 -15.28 8.40 -21.21
C ASP A 83 -16.50 7.53 -21.56
N ILE A 84 -17.59 7.61 -20.78
CA ILE A 84 -18.87 6.96 -21.10
C ILE A 84 -19.49 7.56 -22.37
N HIS A 85 -19.57 8.89 -22.45
CA HIS A 85 -20.22 9.57 -23.57
C HIS A 85 -19.33 9.74 -24.81
N ASN A 86 -18.01 9.84 -24.63
CA ASN A 86 -17.08 10.09 -25.73
C ASN A 86 -15.88 9.13 -25.66
N HIS A 87 -16.16 7.84 -25.61
CA HIS A 87 -15.16 6.78 -25.53
C HIS A 87 -13.97 6.95 -26.51
N PRO A 88 -14.16 7.31 -27.80
CA PRO A 88 -13.05 7.48 -28.74
C PRO A 88 -12.03 8.54 -28.30
N ALA A 89 -12.49 9.65 -27.71
CA ALA A 89 -11.60 10.71 -27.23
C ALA A 89 -10.68 10.24 -26.08
N PHE A 90 -11.06 9.16 -25.37
CA PHE A 90 -10.30 8.62 -24.25
C PHE A 90 -9.44 7.39 -24.59
N LEU A 91 -9.59 6.82 -25.80
CA LEU A 91 -8.80 5.67 -26.26
C LEU A 91 -7.28 5.89 -26.15
N PRO A 92 -6.70 7.06 -26.49
CA PRO A 92 -5.26 7.29 -26.36
C PRO A 92 -4.74 7.17 -24.93
N TYR A 93 -5.62 7.36 -23.93
CA TYR A 93 -5.28 7.30 -22.50
C TYR A 93 -5.52 5.92 -21.90
N LYS A 94 -6.10 4.98 -22.65
CA LYS A 94 -6.19 3.57 -22.24
C LYS A 94 -4.80 2.94 -22.32
N SER A 95 -3.96 3.26 -21.35
CA SER A 95 -2.70 2.58 -21.14
C SER A 95 -2.96 1.20 -20.54
N HIS A 96 -2.39 0.16 -21.16
CA HIS A 96 -2.22 -1.12 -20.48
C HIS A 96 -1.15 -0.93 -19.41
N ILE A 97 -1.56 -0.44 -18.23
CA ILE A 97 -0.70 -0.40 -17.06
C ILE A 97 -0.36 -1.85 -16.74
N SER A 98 0.82 -2.28 -17.17
CA SER A 98 1.37 -3.57 -16.78
C SER A 98 1.35 -3.60 -15.26
N LYS A 99 0.70 -4.63 -14.68
CA LYS A 99 0.69 -4.80 -13.22
C LYS A 99 2.15 -4.73 -12.76
N PRO A 100 2.51 -3.75 -11.91
CA PRO A 100 3.88 -3.64 -11.47
C PRO A 100 4.26 -4.97 -10.80
N PRO A 101 5.52 -5.42 -10.94
CA PRO A 101 6.00 -6.59 -10.21
C PRO A 101 5.59 -6.46 -8.74
N ARG A 102 5.03 -7.53 -8.18
CA ARG A 102 4.61 -7.53 -6.77
C ARG A 102 5.82 -7.15 -5.93
N THR A 103 5.79 -5.96 -5.33
CA THR A 103 6.87 -5.50 -4.46
C THR A 103 7.02 -6.48 -3.31
N ALA A 104 8.27 -6.66 -2.84
CA ALA A 104 8.54 -7.50 -1.68
C ALA A 104 7.62 -7.09 -0.53
N GLN A 105 6.85 -8.04 -0.03
CA GLN A 105 5.85 -7.77 1.00
C GLN A 105 6.60 -7.42 2.29
N ARG A 106 6.17 -6.34 2.95
CA ARG A 106 6.74 -5.90 4.23
C ARG A 106 6.62 -7.02 5.26
N SER A 107 7.59 -7.09 6.17
CA SER A 107 7.57 -8.09 7.23
C SER A 107 6.34 -7.90 8.13
N HIS A 108 5.63 -9.00 8.43
CA HIS A 108 4.56 -8.95 9.42
C HIS A 108 5.18 -8.87 10.82
N LEU A 109 4.82 -7.83 11.57
CA LEU A 109 5.32 -7.63 12.93
C LEU A 109 4.33 -8.19 13.97
N PRO A 110 4.80 -8.97 14.96
CA PRO A 110 4.00 -9.29 16.13
C PRO A 110 3.56 -8.02 16.86
N LYS A 111 2.44 -8.10 17.60
CA LYS A 111 2.08 -7.01 18.53
C LYS A 111 3.10 -7.00 19.67
N TYR A 112 3.58 -5.82 20.00
CA TYR A 112 4.47 -5.60 21.13
C TYR A 112 4.02 -4.35 21.91
N THR A 113 4.57 -4.20 23.11
CA THR A 113 4.42 -2.99 23.92
C THR A 113 5.76 -2.25 23.86
N LYS A 114 5.73 -0.97 23.48
CA LYS A 114 6.93 -0.11 23.43
C LYS A 114 7.68 -0.17 24.78
N ASP A 115 8.96 -0.45 24.71
CA ASP A 115 9.88 -0.42 25.83
C ASP A 115 10.68 0.90 25.88
N LYS A 116 11.59 1.02 26.84
CA LYS A 116 12.41 2.23 27.03
C LYS A 116 13.32 2.58 25.85
N TYR A 117 13.77 1.58 25.08
CA TYR A 117 14.62 1.81 23.91
C TYR A 117 13.81 2.32 22.74
N ASP A 118 12.58 1.83 22.60
CA ASP A 118 11.64 2.31 21.57
C ASP A 118 11.34 3.80 21.73
N TYR A 119 11.03 4.24 22.96
CA TYR A 119 10.82 5.67 23.24
C TYR A 119 12.08 6.51 23.02
N LYS A 120 13.26 5.99 23.41
CA LYS A 120 14.52 6.70 23.22
C LYS A 120 14.90 6.85 21.75
N LEU A 121 14.60 5.83 20.94
CA LEU A 121 14.77 5.89 19.49
C LEU A 121 13.78 6.86 18.84
N GLU A 122 12.51 6.82 19.28
CA GLU A 122 11.47 7.74 18.82
C GLU A 122 11.83 9.20 19.07
N GLU A 123 12.25 9.56 20.29
CA GLU A 123 12.74 10.90 20.65
C GLU A 123 13.93 11.31 19.77
N ALA A 124 14.95 10.45 19.65
CA ALA A 124 16.13 10.75 18.83
C ALA A 124 15.80 10.93 17.33
N LEU A 125 14.78 10.23 16.82
CA LEU A 125 14.31 10.40 15.46
C LEU A 125 13.54 11.73 15.28
N GLN A 126 12.74 12.14 16.27
CA GLN A 126 12.04 13.43 16.25
C GLN A 126 13.04 14.60 16.25
N ASP A 127 14.00 14.59 17.17
CA ASP A 127 15.08 15.59 17.23
C ASP A 127 15.85 15.66 15.90
N TRP A 128 16.16 14.49 15.33
CA TRP A 128 16.84 14.41 14.04
C TRP A 128 15.97 14.98 12.92
N GLN A 129 14.66 14.71 12.87
CA GLN A 129 13.77 15.25 11.84
C GLN A 129 13.68 16.78 11.88
N GLU A 130 13.56 17.39 13.06
CA GLU A 130 13.52 18.85 13.22
C GLU A 130 14.82 19.50 12.78
N SER A 131 15.94 18.95 13.25
CA SER A 131 17.28 19.39 12.86
C SER A 131 17.49 19.28 11.35
N LYS A 132 17.11 18.13 10.75
CA LYS A 132 17.28 17.89 9.32
C LYS A 132 16.38 18.79 8.47
N THR A 133 15.15 19.06 8.91
CA THR A 133 14.23 19.96 8.22
C THR A 133 14.77 21.38 8.21
N THR A 134 15.24 21.86 9.36
CA THR A 134 15.90 23.17 9.47
C THR A 134 17.12 23.26 8.56
N MET A 135 17.92 22.20 8.48
CA MET A 135 19.13 22.16 7.66
C MET A 135 18.83 22.16 6.15
N VAL A 136 17.82 21.42 5.69
CA VAL A 136 17.52 21.25 4.25
C VAL A 136 16.63 22.36 3.71
N TYR A 137 15.62 22.77 4.48
CA TYR A 137 14.58 23.71 4.03
C TYR A 137 14.61 25.06 4.76
N GLY A 138 15.40 25.18 5.83
CA GLY A 138 15.46 26.38 6.65
C GLY A 138 14.42 26.40 7.77
N TRP A 139 14.64 27.28 8.74
CA TRP A 139 13.80 27.41 9.93
C TRP A 139 12.35 27.81 9.60
N ALA A 140 12.14 28.68 8.61
CA ALA A 140 10.80 29.10 8.19
C ALA A 140 9.94 27.91 7.76
N SER A 141 10.49 26.97 6.97
CA SER A 141 9.77 25.77 6.55
C SER A 141 9.46 24.81 7.70
N LEU A 142 10.36 24.70 8.69
CA LEU A 142 10.06 23.95 9.92
C LEU A 142 8.88 24.58 10.68
N ASN A 143 8.84 25.91 10.78
CA ASN A 143 7.76 26.61 11.48
C ASN A 143 6.40 26.51 10.76
N ASP A 144 6.41 26.59 9.43
CA ASP A 144 5.17 26.63 8.63
C ASP A 144 4.59 25.23 8.34
N TYR A 145 5.45 24.24 8.10
CA TYR A 145 5.05 22.89 7.67
C TYR A 145 5.42 21.78 8.66
N GLY A 146 6.29 22.05 9.62
CA GLY A 146 6.78 21.08 10.59
C GLY A 146 7.85 20.12 10.03
N PRO A 147 8.32 19.18 10.87
CA PRO A 147 9.38 18.22 10.53
C PRO A 147 8.96 17.15 9.51
N LEU A 148 7.67 17.10 9.17
CA LEU A 148 7.08 16.11 8.27
C LEU A 148 7.61 16.17 6.83
N LEU A 149 8.24 17.30 6.45
CA LEU A 149 8.87 17.49 5.13
C LEU A 149 10.03 16.52 4.88
N ILE A 150 10.75 16.10 5.93
CA ILE A 150 11.86 15.14 5.80
C ILE A 150 11.36 13.70 5.93
N MET A 151 10.53 13.44 6.95
CA MET A 151 10.03 12.10 7.23
C MET A 151 8.66 12.21 7.92
N PRO A 152 7.59 11.66 7.34
CA PRO A 152 6.28 11.66 7.99
C PRO A 152 6.28 10.84 9.29
N ASN A 153 5.49 11.24 10.30
CA ASN A 153 5.36 10.54 11.58
C ASN A 153 5.03 9.04 11.42
N SER A 154 4.16 8.70 10.46
CA SER A 154 3.82 7.30 10.17
C SER A 154 5.00 6.46 9.67
N THR A 155 6.01 7.09 9.08
CA THR A 155 7.27 6.43 8.69
C THR A 155 8.17 6.27 9.90
N LEU A 156 8.26 7.29 10.76
CA LEU A 156 9.01 7.24 12.03
C LEU A 156 8.48 6.12 12.93
N ASP A 157 7.16 6.06 13.17
CA ASP A 157 6.52 5.01 13.97
C ASP A 157 6.90 3.61 13.45
N ARG A 158 6.87 3.44 12.13
CA ARG A 158 7.23 2.17 11.50
C ARG A 158 8.71 1.86 11.70
N ILE A 159 9.60 2.85 11.62
CA ILE A 159 11.02 2.64 11.87
C ILE A 159 11.22 2.11 13.29
N VAL A 160 10.55 2.70 14.29
CA VAL A 160 10.59 2.24 15.68
C VAL A 160 10.08 0.79 15.77
N ASP A 161 8.91 0.49 15.18
CA ASP A 161 8.33 -0.87 15.18
C ASP A 161 9.27 -1.91 14.55
N TYR A 162 9.85 -1.62 13.39
CA TYR A 162 10.75 -2.56 12.72
C TYR A 162 12.11 -2.65 13.41
N ALA A 163 12.59 -1.57 14.03
CA ALA A 163 13.83 -1.56 14.80
C ALA A 163 13.69 -2.40 16.08
N HIS A 164 12.57 -2.32 16.78
CA HIS A 164 12.25 -3.16 17.94
C HIS A 164 12.44 -4.66 17.63
N HIS A 165 12.00 -5.08 16.45
CA HIS A 165 12.10 -6.46 15.97
C HIS A 165 13.39 -6.77 15.20
N CYS A 166 14.39 -5.89 15.25
CA CYS A 166 15.66 -6.01 14.52
C CYS A 166 15.54 -6.22 13.00
N LYS A 167 14.44 -5.77 12.38
CA LYS A 167 14.20 -5.96 10.95
C LYS A 167 14.93 -4.96 10.07
N ILE A 168 15.40 -3.86 10.64
CA ILE A 168 16.16 -2.83 9.95
C ILE A 168 17.60 -2.83 10.48
N GLN A 169 18.54 -3.33 9.69
CA GLN A 169 19.97 -3.29 10.01
C GLN A 169 20.77 -2.50 8.97
N THR A 170 20.26 -2.43 7.74
CA THR A 170 20.87 -1.74 6.61
C THR A 170 19.92 -0.69 6.01
N PRO A 171 20.43 0.32 5.28
CA PRO A 171 19.59 1.27 4.56
C PRO A 171 18.64 0.59 3.55
N GLN A 172 19.05 -0.55 3.00
CA GLN A 172 18.22 -1.36 2.09
C GLN A 172 17.04 -1.98 2.83
N ASP A 173 17.24 -2.45 4.07
CA ASP A 173 16.15 -2.93 4.93
C ASP A 173 15.21 -1.78 5.29
N LEU A 174 15.75 -0.63 5.67
CA LEU A 174 14.98 0.57 5.96
C LEU A 174 14.06 0.90 4.79
N LYS A 175 14.62 0.98 3.56
CA LYS A 175 13.84 1.24 2.34
C LYS A 175 12.77 0.19 2.12
N ARG A 176 13.11 -1.10 2.25
CA ARG A 176 12.18 -2.22 2.01
C ARG A 176 11.04 -2.26 3.03
N GLU A 177 11.34 -2.09 4.31
CA GLU A 177 10.34 -2.22 5.37
C GLU A 177 9.48 -0.96 5.51
N THR A 178 10.03 0.23 5.22
CA THR A 178 9.31 1.51 5.35
C THR A 178 8.68 2.02 4.04
N MET A 179 9.25 1.68 2.87
CA MET A 179 8.94 2.32 1.58
C MET A 179 9.12 3.85 1.61
N TRP A 180 9.95 4.36 2.51
CA TRP A 180 10.25 5.79 2.59
C TRP A 180 11.10 6.21 1.40
N THR A 181 10.62 7.20 0.65
CA THR A 181 11.24 7.72 -0.58
C THR A 181 12.67 8.18 -0.37
N ASP A 182 12.93 8.85 0.75
CA ASP A 182 14.21 9.51 1.03
C ASP A 182 15.17 8.62 1.81
N SER A 183 14.82 7.34 1.98
CA SER A 183 15.71 6.33 2.58
C SER A 183 17.04 6.18 1.86
N ASN A 184 17.10 6.47 0.56
CA ASN A 184 18.36 6.49 -0.19
C ASN A 184 19.28 7.65 0.23
N GLN A 185 18.71 8.81 0.59
CA GLN A 185 19.45 10.01 0.92
C GLN A 185 19.84 10.03 2.40
N PHE A 186 18.88 9.72 3.27
CA PHE A 186 19.04 9.87 4.72
C PHE A 186 19.16 8.54 5.47
N GLY A 187 19.06 7.41 4.77
CA GLY A 187 18.98 6.09 5.41
C GLY A 187 20.19 5.76 6.27
N ASN A 188 21.40 6.14 5.86
CA ASN A 188 22.61 5.89 6.65
C ASN A 188 22.56 6.59 8.03
N GLU A 189 22.12 7.85 8.07
CA GLU A 189 21.99 8.60 9.33
C GLU A 189 20.97 7.95 10.26
N VAL A 190 19.82 7.54 9.70
CA VAL A 190 18.77 6.85 10.43
C VAL A 190 19.25 5.49 10.96
N ILE A 191 20.02 4.72 10.19
CA ILE A 191 20.60 3.46 10.66
C ILE A 191 21.54 3.70 11.85
N VAL A 192 22.35 4.77 11.83
CA VAL A 192 23.21 5.13 12.96
C VAL A 192 22.39 5.44 14.22
N LEU A 193 21.25 6.13 14.08
CA LEU A 193 20.34 6.38 15.20
C LEU A 193 19.73 5.08 15.74
N ILE A 194 19.27 4.18 14.85
CA ILE A 194 18.74 2.87 15.24
C ILE A 194 19.79 2.06 16.01
N GLN A 195 21.03 2.01 15.52
CA GLN A 195 22.11 1.28 16.17
C GLN A 195 22.49 1.86 17.55
N ARG A 196 22.37 3.18 17.70
CA ARG A 196 22.74 3.88 18.94
C ARG A 196 21.65 3.85 20.01
N HIS A 197 20.38 3.94 19.62
CA HIS A 197 19.26 4.13 20.54
C HIS A 197 18.28 2.96 20.60
N GLY A 198 18.23 2.14 19.54
CA GLY A 198 17.31 1.02 19.44
C GLY A 198 17.65 -0.14 20.38
N THR A 199 16.70 -1.07 20.49
CA THR A 199 16.86 -2.28 21.28
C THR A 199 18.12 -3.04 20.85
N PRO A 200 19.02 -3.38 21.79
CA PRO A 200 20.23 -4.12 21.47
C PRO A 200 19.86 -5.41 20.75
N CYS A 201 20.12 -5.46 19.45
CA CYS A 201 19.84 -6.66 18.70
C CYS A 201 20.93 -7.69 19.01
N PRO A 202 20.60 -8.90 19.50
CA PRO A 202 21.58 -9.97 19.48
C PRO A 202 21.92 -10.20 18.02
N LEU A 203 23.13 -9.79 17.62
CA LEU A 203 23.72 -10.18 16.34
C LEU A 203 23.53 -11.69 16.27
N LEU A 204 22.68 -12.14 15.33
CA LEU A 204 22.59 -13.54 14.94
C LEU A 204 23.94 -13.86 14.31
N PHE A 205 24.95 -14.07 15.16
CA PHE A 205 26.19 -14.70 14.73
C PHE A 205 25.75 -16.01 14.13
N ALA A 206 25.93 -16.09 12.81
CA ALA A 206 25.68 -17.24 12.00
C ALA A 206 26.63 -18.36 12.45
N SER A 207 26.31 -18.99 13.58
CA SER A 207 26.74 -20.34 13.87
C SER A 207 25.90 -21.26 13.00
N MET A 208 25.96 -21.12 11.68
CA MET A 208 25.69 -22.27 10.83
C MET A 208 26.76 -23.27 11.23
N PRO A 209 26.41 -24.43 11.82
CA PRO A 209 27.39 -25.46 12.01
C PRO A 209 27.84 -25.84 10.60
N LEU A 210 29.08 -25.50 10.26
CA LEU A 210 29.79 -26.02 9.10
C LEU A 210 29.63 -27.53 9.17
N ARG A 211 28.72 -28.10 8.37
CA ARG A 211 28.74 -29.53 8.14
C ARG A 211 30.14 -29.85 7.61
N PRO A 212 30.91 -30.74 8.27
CA PRO A 212 32.21 -31.14 7.75
C PRO A 212 31.98 -31.72 6.37
N SER A 213 32.45 -31.02 5.33
CA SER A 213 32.54 -31.58 4.00
C SER A 213 33.63 -32.65 4.08
N SER A 214 33.25 -33.92 3.94
CA SER A 214 34.18 -35.04 3.88
C SER A 214 35.07 -34.85 2.65
N VAL A 215 36.27 -34.29 2.87
CA VAL A 215 37.29 -34.20 1.83
C VAL A 215 37.94 -35.58 1.74
N THR A 216 37.55 -36.35 0.73
CA THR A 216 38.27 -37.56 0.34
C THR A 216 39.66 -37.16 -0.15
N MET A 217 40.67 -37.35 0.69
CA MET A 217 42.08 -37.20 0.31
C MET A 217 42.45 -38.27 -0.73
N LEU A 218 42.63 -37.85 -1.97
CA LEU A 218 43.41 -38.60 -2.95
C LEU A 218 44.87 -38.16 -2.81
N MET A 219 45.66 -39.02 -2.18
CA MET A 219 47.11 -38.93 -2.16
C MET A 219 47.62 -39.25 -3.57
N THR A 220 48.14 -38.25 -4.28
CA THR A 220 49.03 -38.49 -5.42
C THR A 220 50.40 -37.90 -5.13
N LYS A 221 51.36 -38.82 -5.09
CA LYS A 221 52.77 -38.68 -4.80
C LYS A 221 53.51 -38.49 -6.14
N SER A 222 54.26 -37.41 -6.31
CA SER A 222 55.51 -37.36 -7.12
C SER A 222 56.05 -35.93 -7.23
N ILE A 223 57.25 -35.64 -6.73
CA ILE A 223 58.59 -35.66 -7.38
C ILE A 223 59.01 -34.26 -7.87
N ILE A 224 60.23 -33.94 -7.44
CA ILE A 224 61.07 -32.75 -7.62
C ILE A 224 61.24 -32.35 -9.10
N GLY A 225 61.27 -31.04 -9.39
CA GLY A 225 61.73 -30.53 -10.69
C GLY A 225 61.68 -29.00 -10.85
N HIS A 226 62.86 -28.40 -10.88
CA HIS A 226 63.30 -27.03 -11.14
C HIS A 226 62.47 -26.06 -12.04
N ALA A 227 62.42 -24.81 -11.57
CA ALA A 227 62.76 -23.52 -12.20
C ALA A 227 62.22 -23.05 -13.59
N THR A 228 61.93 -21.73 -13.59
CA THR A 228 61.90 -20.71 -14.67
C THR A 228 60.57 -20.31 -15.32
N ASN A 229 60.43 -18.98 -15.39
CA ASN A 229 59.35 -18.16 -15.91
C ASN A 229 59.10 -18.40 -17.41
N VAL A 230 57.83 -18.47 -17.83
CA VAL A 230 57.38 -17.90 -19.12
C VAL A 230 55.91 -17.46 -19.01
N VAL A 231 55.67 -16.22 -19.40
CA VAL A 231 54.37 -15.57 -19.67
C VAL A 231 53.71 -16.24 -20.87
N THR A 232 52.48 -16.77 -20.73
CA THR A 232 51.55 -16.85 -21.87
C THR A 232 50.10 -17.01 -21.40
N SER A 233 49.23 -16.10 -21.84
CA SER A 233 47.77 -16.19 -21.74
C SER A 233 47.22 -17.36 -22.58
N PRO A 234 46.07 -17.95 -22.21
CA PRO A 234 45.25 -18.66 -23.17
C PRO A 234 43.92 -17.95 -23.40
N LEU A 235 43.79 -17.41 -24.62
CA LEU A 235 42.55 -17.18 -25.32
C LEU A 235 42.11 -18.52 -25.91
N LEU A 236 41.03 -19.12 -25.42
CA LEU A 236 40.25 -20.13 -26.16
C LEU A 236 38.82 -20.13 -25.63
N HIS A 237 37.83 -19.88 -26.48
CA HIS A 237 36.57 -20.62 -26.48
C HIS A 237 35.83 -20.33 -27.79
N LEU A 238 35.93 -21.26 -28.73
CA LEU A 238 34.91 -21.47 -29.75
C LEU A 238 34.91 -22.95 -30.12
N THR A 239 33.95 -23.70 -29.60
CA THR A 239 33.53 -24.98 -30.16
C THR A 239 32.05 -25.19 -29.92
N SER A 240 31.43 -25.62 -31.00
CA SER A 240 29.99 -25.68 -31.28
C SER A 240 29.35 -26.99 -30.81
N ALA A 241 28.01 -26.90 -30.68
CA ALA A 241 26.99 -27.94 -30.91
C ALA A 241 26.80 -29.07 -29.86
N PRO A 242 25.68 -29.82 -29.84
CA PRO A 242 24.48 -29.74 -30.68
C PRO A 242 23.13 -29.74 -29.92
N SER A 243 22.08 -29.54 -30.71
CA SER A 243 20.65 -29.66 -30.43
C SER A 243 20.20 -31.08 -30.09
N THR A 244 19.24 -31.20 -29.15
CA THR A 244 18.38 -32.38 -28.95
C THR A 244 17.00 -31.96 -28.39
N PRO A 245 15.97 -32.81 -28.52
CA PRO A 245 14.65 -32.40 -28.99
C PRO A 245 13.61 -32.13 -27.89
N SER A 246 12.60 -31.36 -28.33
CA SER A 246 11.30 -31.11 -27.73
C SER A 246 10.63 -32.38 -27.19
N ASN A 247 10.33 -32.40 -25.89
CA ASN A 247 9.37 -33.32 -25.32
C ASN A 247 8.32 -32.52 -24.53
N ASN A 248 7.11 -32.46 -25.10
CA ASN A 248 5.94 -31.84 -24.51
C ASN A 248 5.36 -32.78 -23.45
N GLN A 249 5.60 -32.49 -22.18
CA GLN A 249 4.74 -32.96 -21.09
C GLN A 249 4.71 -31.90 -19.98
N LEU A 250 3.63 -31.11 -19.98
CA LEU A 250 3.30 -30.23 -18.87
C LEU A 250 2.94 -31.11 -17.66
N PRO A 251 3.48 -30.83 -16.46
CA PRO A 251 2.98 -31.43 -15.23
C PRO A 251 1.57 -30.89 -14.92
N PRO A 252 0.71 -31.69 -14.24
CA PRO A 252 -0.62 -31.23 -13.84
C PRO A 252 -0.47 -30.04 -12.89
N GLY A 253 -1.02 -28.91 -13.30
CA GLY A 253 -1.01 -27.68 -12.50
C GLY A 253 -1.70 -27.87 -11.16
N PRO A 254 -1.37 -27.04 -10.16
CA PRO A 254 -1.93 -27.15 -8.82
C PRO A 254 -3.45 -27.05 -8.88
N THR A 255 -4.12 -28.08 -8.35
CA THR A 255 -5.57 -28.14 -8.20
C THR A 255 -6.00 -26.95 -7.36
N LYS A 256 -6.72 -26.03 -8.00
CA LYS A 256 -7.26 -24.82 -7.39
C LYS A 256 -8.18 -25.27 -6.24
N CYS A 257 -7.76 -25.07 -5.00
CA CYS A 257 -8.60 -25.36 -3.84
C CYS A 257 -9.91 -24.59 -3.98
N CYS A 258 -11.01 -25.30 -4.21
CA CYS A 258 -12.35 -24.73 -4.23
C CYS A 258 -12.69 -24.30 -2.80
N ASN A 259 -12.66 -23.00 -2.55
CA ASN A 259 -13.05 -22.46 -1.26
C ASN A 259 -14.54 -22.73 -1.04
N LYS A 260 -14.87 -23.36 0.08
CA LYS A 260 -16.25 -23.56 0.53
C LYS A 260 -16.83 -22.24 1.01
N CYS A 261 -18.06 -21.95 0.64
CA CYS A 261 -18.81 -20.80 1.12
C CYS A 261 -18.95 -20.89 2.65
N GLY A 262 -18.43 -19.91 3.40
CA GLY A 262 -18.51 -19.91 4.86
C GLY A 262 -19.94 -19.80 5.43
N ALA A 263 -20.92 -19.36 4.62
CA ALA A 263 -22.31 -19.21 5.05
C ALA A 263 -23.20 -20.42 4.74
N CYS A 264 -22.95 -21.14 3.64
CA CYS A 264 -23.78 -22.29 3.23
C CYS A 264 -23.00 -23.61 3.06
N GLY A 265 -21.68 -23.59 3.20
CA GLY A 265 -20.79 -24.75 3.11
C GLY A 265 -20.54 -25.28 1.70
N ARG A 266 -21.21 -24.76 0.66
CA ARG A 266 -21.09 -25.24 -0.73
C ARG A 266 -19.91 -24.64 -1.47
N GLU A 267 -19.33 -25.40 -2.38
CA GLU A 267 -18.22 -24.96 -3.25
C GLU A 267 -18.75 -24.21 -4.47
N GLY A 268 -17.88 -23.45 -5.13
CA GLY A 268 -18.19 -22.73 -6.37
C GLY A 268 -18.69 -21.29 -6.19
N HIS A 269 -18.91 -20.83 -4.97
CA HIS A 269 -19.20 -19.44 -4.63
C HIS A 269 -18.74 -19.12 -3.21
N ASN A 270 -18.67 -17.84 -2.85
CA ASN A 270 -18.38 -17.40 -1.50
C ASN A 270 -19.63 -16.82 -0.80
N ALA A 271 -19.57 -16.60 0.51
CA ALA A 271 -20.71 -16.14 1.32
C ALA A 271 -21.28 -14.76 0.93
N ARG A 272 -20.57 -14.02 0.09
CA ARG A 272 -20.94 -12.69 -0.42
C ARG A 272 -21.46 -12.71 -1.86
N ASP A 273 -21.42 -13.84 -2.53
CA ASP A 273 -22.02 -13.92 -3.86
C ASP A 273 -23.54 -13.98 -3.70
N CYS A 274 -24.27 -13.21 -4.52
CA CYS A 274 -25.75 -13.13 -4.47
C CYS A 274 -26.44 -14.46 -4.79
N VAL A 275 -25.71 -15.40 -5.39
CA VAL A 275 -26.13 -16.79 -5.64
C VAL A 275 -26.09 -17.67 -4.37
N CYS A 276 -25.48 -17.18 -3.28
CA CYS A 276 -25.51 -17.88 -2.00
C CYS A 276 -26.96 -17.84 -1.44
N PRO A 277 -27.57 -18.99 -1.11
CA PRO A 277 -28.93 -19.02 -0.54
C PRO A 277 -29.03 -18.29 0.81
N ASN A 278 -27.90 -18.18 1.52
CA ASN A 278 -27.80 -17.54 2.83
C ASN A 278 -27.21 -16.12 2.71
N HIS A 279 -27.28 -15.51 1.52
CA HIS A 279 -26.81 -14.13 1.33
C HIS A 279 -27.67 -13.16 2.15
N PRO A 280 -27.10 -12.14 2.81
CA PRO A 280 -27.84 -11.20 3.66
C PRO A 280 -29.01 -10.48 2.96
N SER A 281 -28.97 -10.35 1.64
CA SER A 281 -30.08 -9.76 0.87
C SER A 281 -31.34 -10.64 0.82
N HIS A 282 -31.23 -11.94 1.12
CA HIS A 282 -32.37 -12.87 1.15
C HIS A 282 -33.00 -12.97 2.54
N GLY A 283 -32.35 -12.41 3.57
CA GLY A 283 -32.76 -12.52 4.96
C GLY A 283 -33.38 -11.24 5.51
N GLY A 284 -34.70 -11.09 5.36
CA GLY A 284 -35.53 -10.35 6.32
C GLY A 284 -35.76 -8.87 6.04
N ILE A 285 -37.00 -8.60 5.60
CA ILE A 285 -37.75 -7.40 5.95
C ILE A 285 -37.81 -7.34 7.48
N VAL A 286 -36.98 -6.50 8.09
CA VAL A 286 -37.12 -6.09 9.49
C VAL A 286 -36.80 -4.60 9.53
N ASP A 287 -37.86 -3.83 9.77
CA ASP A 287 -37.86 -2.39 9.93
C ASP A 287 -36.85 -1.95 11.00
N LYS A 288 -35.92 -1.08 10.63
CA LYS A 288 -35.11 -0.31 11.57
C LYS A 288 -34.80 1.07 11.00
N GLU A 289 -35.34 2.06 11.70
CA GLU A 289 -35.37 3.48 11.40
C GLU A 289 -34.00 4.18 11.45
N ASN A 290 -33.94 5.28 10.68
CA ASN A 290 -33.16 6.51 10.85
C ASN A 290 -31.63 6.45 10.81
N ILE A 291 -31.11 6.55 9.58
CA ILE A 291 -29.89 7.31 9.25
C ILE A 291 -30.26 8.25 8.08
N GLY A 292 -29.82 9.51 8.18
CA GLY A 292 -30.29 10.65 7.39
C GLY A 292 -30.61 10.38 5.92
N HIS A 293 -31.90 10.50 5.58
CA HIS A 293 -32.39 10.60 4.21
C HIS A 293 -31.81 11.88 3.57
N LEU A 294 -30.70 11.75 2.84
CA LEU A 294 -30.53 12.55 1.63
C LEU A 294 -31.69 12.17 0.71
N ASN A 295 -32.51 13.15 0.35
CA ASN A 295 -33.77 12.96 -0.35
C ASN A 295 -33.52 12.50 -1.81
N MET A 296 -33.25 11.20 -1.99
CA MET A 296 -32.97 10.56 -3.29
C MET A 296 -34.23 10.26 -4.13
N GLN A 297 -35.44 10.59 -3.65
CA GLN A 297 -36.67 10.36 -4.42
C GLN A 297 -36.84 11.29 -5.63
N ASN A 298 -36.08 12.38 -5.73
CA ASN A 298 -36.17 13.31 -6.86
C ASN A 298 -35.37 12.91 -8.11
N ILE A 299 -34.55 11.84 -8.07
CA ILE A 299 -33.76 11.44 -9.23
C ILE A 299 -34.59 10.66 -10.27
N TYR A 300 -35.66 9.99 -9.86
CA TYR A 300 -36.50 9.20 -10.77
C TYR A 300 -37.62 9.99 -11.47
N HIS A 301 -37.89 11.24 -11.09
CA HIS A 301 -39.02 11.99 -11.63
C HIS A 301 -38.68 12.99 -12.73
N ASN A 302 -37.40 13.31 -12.96
CA ASN A 302 -36.97 14.29 -13.96
C ASN A 302 -36.43 13.70 -15.28
N SER A 303 -36.49 12.37 -15.46
CA SER A 303 -36.00 11.69 -16.67
C SER A 303 -37.10 11.24 -17.65
N GLU A 304 -38.38 11.56 -17.42
CA GLU A 304 -39.50 11.24 -18.33
C GLU A 304 -40.10 12.48 -19.04
N LEU A 305 -39.46 13.65 -18.96
CA LEU A 305 -39.97 14.89 -19.56
C LEU A 305 -39.03 15.59 -20.57
N GLN A 306 -38.05 14.87 -21.14
CA GLN A 306 -37.25 15.34 -22.29
C GLN A 306 -37.03 14.26 -23.33
#